data_AF-A0A661MYH4-F1
#
_entry.id   AF-A0A661MYH4-F1
#
_cell.length_a   1.000
_cell.length_b   1.000
_cell.length_c   1.000
_cell.angle_alpha   90.00
_cell.angle_beta   90.00
_cell.angle_gamma   90.00
#
_symmetry.space_group_name_H-M   'P 1'
#
loop_
_entity.id
_entity.type
_entity.pdbx_description
1 polymer ?
#
loop_
_entity_poly.entity_id
_entity_poly.type
_entity_poly.pdbx_seq_one_letter_code
_entity_poly.pdbx_strand_id
1 'polypeptide(L)'
;MGHRFCNLGALIVFVAAAAACGGDASITTDADCQLEEPGEIFRFVVENTGSETVYLPYGCGDDLPVDVVTGAGRRPLGIIHGNPCGATCEQAYDGIDISSCTTDCGFGVYETLEPGTSVVIEWDRRAYEPHEAPTECTGLSAVAHCALGMRVDDGTIVEAVLEVCPTEPWGGQCTPSDEVVFPIDLSASEAAVEVPF
;
A
#
# COMPACT_ATOMS: atom_id res chain seq x y z
N MET A 1 -38.84 -22.83 39.54
CA MET A 1 -37.83 -23.59 40.32
C MET A 1 -36.51 -23.51 39.57
N GLY A 2 -35.43 -22.89 39.99
CA GLY A 2 -35.15 -21.91 41.03
C GLY A 2 -33.90 -21.12 40.59
N HIS A 3 -33.80 -19.86 40.98
CA HIS A 3 -32.61 -19.02 40.76
C HIS A 3 -31.44 -19.47 41.64
N ARG A 4 -30.20 -19.41 41.14
CA ARG A 4 -29.02 -19.12 41.97
C ARG A 4 -28.03 -18.22 41.22
N PHE A 5 -27.71 -17.13 41.92
CA PHE A 5 -26.72 -16.10 41.63
C PHE A 5 -25.29 -16.65 41.66
N CYS A 6 -24.37 -16.00 40.93
CA CYS A 6 -22.97 -15.86 41.35
C CYS A 6 -22.67 -14.38 41.56
N ASN A 7 -22.50 -14.01 42.83
CA ASN A 7 -22.09 -12.69 43.30
C ASN A 7 -20.56 -12.62 43.39
N LEU A 8 -20.03 -11.41 43.18
CA LEU A 8 -18.62 -11.01 43.23
C LEU A 8 -17.90 -11.41 44.54
N GLY A 9 -16.62 -11.75 44.43
CA GLY A 9 -15.68 -11.80 45.56
C GLY A 9 -14.24 -11.91 45.06
N ALA A 10 -13.47 -10.85 45.26
CA ALA A 10 -12.07 -10.70 44.85
C ALA A 10 -11.10 -11.63 45.61
N LEU A 11 -9.94 -11.93 44.97
CA LEU A 11 -8.56 -11.80 45.50
C LEU A 11 -7.58 -12.96 45.10
N ILE A 12 -6.52 -12.58 44.37
CA ILE A 12 -5.15 -13.15 44.22
C ILE A 12 -4.90 -14.52 43.53
N VAL A 13 -4.19 -14.41 42.39
CA VAL A 13 -3.11 -15.22 41.76
C VAL A 13 -2.81 -16.64 42.30
N PHE A 14 -2.96 -17.67 41.44
CA PHE A 14 -1.91 -18.62 40.98
C PHE A 14 -2.45 -19.57 39.90
N VAL A 15 -1.60 -19.92 38.94
CA VAL A 15 -1.82 -20.65 37.68
C VAL A 15 -2.20 -22.13 37.88
N ALA A 16 -3.22 -22.64 37.17
CA ALA A 16 -3.26 -23.96 36.50
C ALA A 16 -4.57 -24.16 35.71
N ALA A 17 -4.44 -24.68 34.48
CA ALA A 17 -5.43 -24.74 33.40
C ALA A 17 -6.62 -25.70 33.63
N ALA A 18 -7.78 -25.37 33.03
CA ALA A 18 -8.72 -26.35 32.46
C ALA A 18 -9.75 -25.71 31.48
N ALA A 19 -9.58 -26.03 30.19
CA ALA A 19 -10.58 -26.33 29.17
C ALA A 19 -11.73 -25.34 28.85
N ALA A 20 -11.43 -24.45 27.89
CA ALA A 20 -12.13 -24.26 26.61
C ALA A 20 -13.68 -24.41 26.54
N CYS A 21 -14.35 -23.26 26.48
CA CYS A 21 -15.31 -22.97 25.41
C CYS A 21 -14.69 -21.87 24.54
N GLY A 22 -13.81 -22.27 23.62
CA GLY A 22 -13.09 -21.36 22.73
C GLY A 22 -13.99 -20.89 21.60
N GLY A 23 -14.65 -19.76 21.80
CA GLY A 23 -14.79 -18.77 20.74
C GLY A 23 -13.86 -17.65 21.14
N ASP A 24 -12.71 -17.52 20.50
CA ASP A 24 -11.91 -16.30 20.58
C ASP A 24 -12.73 -15.21 19.90
N ALA A 25 -13.62 -14.58 20.67
CA ALA A 25 -14.02 -13.23 20.38
C ALA A 25 -12.74 -12.41 20.61
N SER A 26 -11.96 -12.23 19.54
CA SER A 26 -10.94 -11.20 19.51
C SER A 26 -11.65 -9.92 19.93
N ILE A 27 -11.31 -9.40 21.10
CA ILE A 27 -11.76 -8.07 21.48
C ILE A 27 -10.93 -7.16 20.59
N THR A 28 -11.49 -6.81 19.43
CA THR A 28 -10.96 -5.76 18.58
C THR A 28 -11.03 -4.47 19.39
N THR A 29 -9.86 -3.93 19.68
CA THR A 29 -9.69 -2.68 20.38
C THR A 29 -9.80 -1.53 19.39
N ASP A 30 -10.13 -0.31 19.86
CA ASP A 30 -10.15 0.88 18.99
C ASP A 30 -8.81 1.09 18.24
N ALA A 31 -7.71 0.50 18.75
CA ALA A 31 -6.39 0.51 18.12
C ALA A 31 -6.32 -0.34 16.83
N ASP A 32 -7.10 -1.42 16.74
CA ASP A 32 -7.10 -2.33 15.59
C ASP A 32 -7.83 -1.72 14.37
N CYS A 33 -8.61 -0.66 14.61
CA CYS A 33 -9.29 0.13 13.58
C CYS A 33 -8.60 1.48 13.33
N GLN A 34 -7.34 1.66 13.73
CA GLN A 34 -6.57 2.85 13.37
C GLN A 34 -5.84 2.61 12.05
N LEU A 35 -5.95 3.60 11.15
CA LEU A 35 -5.19 3.64 9.91
C LEU A 35 -4.05 4.64 10.06
N GLU A 36 -2.97 4.41 9.34
CA GLU A 36 -1.87 5.36 9.29
C GLU A 36 -2.21 6.50 8.33
N GLU A 37 -2.20 7.71 8.88
CA GLU A 37 -2.39 8.93 8.09
C GLU A 37 -1.32 9.04 6.98
N PRO A 38 -1.67 9.58 5.81
CA PRO A 38 -0.70 9.89 4.76
C PRO A 38 0.45 10.75 5.30
N GLY A 39 1.67 10.47 4.83
CA GLY A 39 2.82 11.30 5.12
C GLY A 39 2.84 12.60 4.31
N GLU A 40 3.89 13.40 4.51
CA GLU A 40 4.15 14.53 3.62
C GLU A 40 4.51 14.04 2.21
N ILE A 41 3.95 14.70 1.19
CA ILE A 41 4.22 14.35 -0.20
C ILE A 41 5.73 14.41 -0.49
N PHE A 42 6.25 13.29 -0.99
CA PHE A 42 7.58 13.14 -1.54
C PHE A 42 7.52 13.15 -3.07
N ARG A 43 8.49 13.78 -3.72
CA ARG A 43 8.53 13.92 -5.19
C ARG A 43 9.71 13.17 -5.79
N PHE A 44 9.46 12.24 -6.70
CA PHE A 44 10.48 11.72 -7.59
C PHE A 44 10.50 12.58 -8.84
N VAL A 45 11.57 13.35 -9.03
CA VAL A 45 11.81 14.14 -10.23
C VAL A 45 12.57 13.27 -11.21
N VAL A 46 11.86 12.65 -12.13
CA VAL A 46 12.40 11.68 -13.09
C VAL A 46 12.76 12.40 -14.38
N GLU A 47 14.04 12.42 -14.72
CA GLU A 47 14.57 13.01 -15.94
C GLU A 47 15.11 11.93 -16.87
N ASN A 48 14.72 11.97 -18.14
CA ASN A 48 15.36 11.15 -19.17
C ASN A 48 16.61 11.88 -19.68
N THR A 49 17.76 11.47 -19.14
CA THR A 49 19.08 11.98 -19.51
C THR A 49 19.71 11.22 -20.68
N GLY A 50 19.03 10.16 -21.14
CA GLY A 50 19.41 9.34 -22.26
C GLY A 50 19.06 9.94 -23.63
N SER A 51 19.02 9.06 -24.63
CA SER A 51 18.78 9.44 -26.03
C SER A 51 17.54 8.81 -26.65
N GLU A 52 16.95 7.83 -25.96
CA GLU A 52 15.76 7.11 -26.41
C GLU A 52 14.52 7.58 -25.65
N THR A 53 13.36 7.55 -26.31
CA THR A 53 12.08 7.75 -25.61
C THR A 53 11.79 6.52 -24.78
N VAL A 54 11.42 6.74 -23.52
CA VAL A 54 11.01 5.67 -22.61
C VAL A 54 9.60 5.90 -22.09
N TYR A 55 9.02 4.89 -21.45
CA TYR A 55 7.66 4.94 -20.94
C TYR A 55 7.63 4.52 -19.48
N LEU A 56 6.87 5.23 -18.65
CA LEU A 56 6.66 4.90 -17.25
C LEU A 56 5.32 4.16 -17.10
N PRO A 57 5.30 2.89 -16.65
CA PRO A 57 4.07 2.12 -16.51
C PRO A 57 3.31 2.54 -15.23
N TYR A 58 2.09 3.04 -15.38
CA TYR A 58 1.18 3.30 -14.25
C TYR A 58 0.10 2.23 -14.12
N GLY A 59 0.29 1.07 -14.75
CA GLY A 59 -0.61 -0.08 -14.65
C GLY A 59 -2.06 0.30 -14.96
N CYS A 60 -2.94 0.22 -13.96
CA CYS A 60 -4.37 0.55 -14.08
C CYS A 60 -4.71 2.04 -13.80
N GLY A 61 -3.72 2.90 -13.58
CA GLY A 61 -3.88 4.32 -13.26
C GLY A 61 -3.63 4.69 -11.79
N ASP A 62 -3.73 3.71 -10.88
CA ASP A 62 -3.45 3.85 -9.45
C ASP A 62 -2.17 3.13 -9.02
N ASP A 63 -1.35 2.72 -10.00
CA ASP A 63 -0.03 2.17 -9.77
C ASP A 63 1.02 3.29 -9.81
N LEU A 64 2.16 3.07 -9.15
CA LEU A 64 3.32 3.94 -9.30
C LEU A 64 4.46 3.09 -9.85
N PRO A 65 5.19 3.55 -10.89
CA PRO A 65 6.32 2.81 -11.46
C PRO A 65 7.54 2.77 -10.52
N VAL A 66 7.37 3.08 -9.23
CA VAL A 66 8.45 3.19 -8.24
C VAL A 66 8.16 2.25 -7.09
N ASP A 67 9.16 1.45 -6.74
CA ASP A 67 9.22 0.67 -5.50
C ASP A 67 10.27 1.27 -4.55
N VAL A 68 10.05 1.16 -3.25
CA VAL A 68 11.09 1.43 -2.24
C VAL A 68 11.68 0.14 -1.69
N VAL A 69 12.98 0.13 -1.42
CA VAL A 69 13.69 -1.03 -0.86
C VAL A 69 13.88 -0.84 0.64
N THR A 70 13.20 -1.66 1.42
CA THR A 70 13.29 -1.67 2.89
C THR A 70 14.13 -2.86 3.37
N GLY A 71 14.43 -2.92 4.67
CA GLY A 71 14.99 -4.13 5.29
C GLY A 71 14.12 -5.40 5.13
N ALA A 72 12.83 -5.24 4.82
CA ALA A 72 11.89 -6.34 4.54
C ALA A 72 11.80 -6.70 3.04
N GLY A 73 12.56 -6.02 2.17
CA GLY A 73 12.53 -6.18 0.72
C GLY A 73 11.86 -5.01 -0.01
N ARG A 74 11.58 -5.21 -1.30
CA ARG A 74 10.87 -4.25 -2.16
C ARG A 74 9.43 -4.07 -1.69
N ARG A 75 9.00 -2.82 -1.65
CA ARG A 75 7.66 -2.41 -1.29
C ARG A 75 7.09 -1.53 -2.41
N PRO A 76 6.06 -2.00 -3.11
CA PRO A 76 5.41 -1.20 -4.13
C PRO A 76 4.61 -0.06 -3.51
N LEU A 77 4.60 1.07 -4.22
CA LEU A 77 3.97 2.29 -3.76
C LEU A 77 2.56 2.48 -4.31
N GLY A 78 2.19 1.76 -5.37
CA GLY A 78 0.86 1.82 -5.97
C GLY A 78 -0.22 1.14 -5.13
N ILE A 79 -1.40 1.75 -5.05
CA ILE A 79 -2.56 1.22 -4.31
C ILE A 79 -3.00 -0.13 -4.88
N ILE A 80 -2.82 -0.31 -6.20
CA ILE A 80 -3.21 -1.52 -6.93
C ILE A 80 -2.57 -2.80 -6.36
N HIS A 81 -1.40 -2.68 -5.72
CA HIS A 81 -0.68 -3.79 -5.09
C HIS A 81 -1.33 -4.24 -3.79
N GLY A 82 -1.97 -3.33 -3.06
CA GLY A 82 -2.78 -3.67 -1.91
C GLY A 82 -4.17 -4.14 -2.31
N ASN A 83 -4.73 -3.56 -3.36
CA ASN A 83 -6.05 -3.95 -3.85
C ASN A 83 -6.15 -3.69 -5.36
N PRO A 84 -6.44 -4.71 -6.19
CA PRO A 84 -6.50 -4.59 -7.65
C PRO A 84 -7.64 -3.70 -8.18
N CYS A 85 -8.40 -3.07 -7.29
CA CYS A 85 -9.50 -2.17 -7.59
C CYS A 85 -9.21 -0.73 -7.17
N GLY A 86 -8.00 -0.45 -6.65
CA GLY A 86 -7.66 0.86 -6.10
C GLY A 86 -8.40 1.21 -4.80
N ALA A 87 -9.09 0.23 -4.18
CA ALA A 87 -9.88 0.48 -2.98
C ALA A 87 -9.00 0.48 -1.73
N THR A 88 -9.06 1.56 -0.95
CA THR A 88 -8.25 1.76 0.27
C THR A 88 -8.99 1.35 1.54
N CYS A 89 -8.27 1.06 2.62
CA CYS A 89 -8.91 0.71 3.89
C CYS A 89 -9.62 1.90 4.54
N GLU A 90 -9.20 3.13 4.22
CA GLU A 90 -9.86 4.38 4.58
C GLU A 90 -11.29 4.41 4.05
N GLN A 91 -11.47 4.09 2.76
CA GLN A 91 -12.80 3.99 2.16
C GLN A 91 -13.66 2.93 2.86
N ALA A 92 -13.07 1.76 3.16
CA ALA A 92 -13.78 0.69 3.84
C ALA A 92 -14.20 1.10 5.27
N TYR A 93 -13.32 1.79 6.02
CA TYR A 93 -13.57 2.24 7.39
C TYR A 93 -14.58 3.39 7.44
N ASP A 94 -14.67 4.18 6.37
CA ASP A 94 -15.75 5.15 6.13
C ASP A 94 -17.10 4.50 5.74
N GLY A 95 -17.16 3.16 5.71
CA GLY A 95 -18.37 2.38 5.43
C GLY A 95 -18.73 2.31 3.94
N ILE A 96 -17.80 2.63 3.05
CA ILE A 96 -17.99 2.47 1.61
C ILE A 96 -17.91 0.98 1.28
N ASP A 97 -18.96 0.46 0.64
CA ASP A 97 -18.97 -0.91 0.14
C ASP A 97 -18.05 -1.01 -1.09
N ILE A 98 -16.88 -1.63 -0.87
CA ILE A 98 -15.85 -1.86 -1.90
C ILE A 98 -15.88 -3.29 -2.46
N SER A 99 -16.93 -4.07 -2.14
CA SER A 99 -17.04 -5.47 -2.58
C SER A 99 -17.36 -5.62 -4.08
N SER A 100 -17.98 -4.59 -4.68
CA SER A 100 -18.36 -4.59 -6.09
C SER A 100 -17.27 -3.96 -6.96
N CYS A 101 -16.13 -4.63 -7.05
CA CYS A 101 -15.11 -4.25 -8.02
C CYS A 101 -15.10 -5.22 -9.20
N THR A 102 -14.99 -4.67 -10.40
CA THR A 102 -14.53 -5.38 -11.59
C THR A 102 -13.25 -4.73 -12.06
N THR A 103 -12.12 -5.42 -11.93
CA THR A 103 -10.84 -4.97 -12.45
C THR A 103 -10.83 -5.17 -13.98
N ASP A 104 -11.34 -4.19 -14.72
CA ASP A 104 -11.06 -4.04 -16.15
C ASP A 104 -10.18 -2.80 -16.34
N CYS A 105 -8.87 -3.02 -16.38
CA CYS A 105 -7.89 -1.95 -16.56
C CYS A 105 -7.70 -1.54 -18.03
N GLY A 106 -8.48 -2.12 -18.96
CA GLY A 106 -8.37 -1.82 -20.38
C GLY A 106 -6.93 -1.96 -20.90
N PHE A 107 -6.44 -0.91 -21.58
CA PHE A 107 -5.08 -0.86 -22.12
C PHE A 107 -4.01 -0.41 -21.11
N GLY A 108 -4.40 -0.20 -19.86
CA GLY A 108 -3.55 0.40 -18.83
C GLY A 108 -3.20 1.87 -19.11
N VAL A 109 -2.41 2.44 -18.22
CA VAL A 109 -1.95 3.82 -18.24
C VAL A 109 -0.42 3.81 -18.24
N TYR A 110 0.16 4.67 -19.06
CA TYR A 110 1.59 4.93 -19.06
C TYR A 110 1.84 6.40 -19.39
N GLU A 111 3.03 6.87 -19.07
CA GLU A 111 3.49 8.21 -19.44
C GLU A 111 4.72 8.12 -20.35
N THR A 112 4.75 8.95 -21.39
CA THR A 112 5.89 9.03 -22.30
C THR A 112 6.90 10.04 -21.78
N LEU A 113 8.16 9.61 -21.68
CA LEU A 113 9.27 10.45 -21.24
C LEU A 113 10.30 10.58 -22.37
N GLU A 114 10.23 11.69 -23.10
CA GLU A 114 11.13 12.00 -24.21
C GLU A 114 12.54 12.38 -23.72
N PRO A 115 13.59 12.21 -24.54
CA PRO A 115 14.94 12.62 -24.19
C PRO A 115 15.02 14.10 -23.78
N GLY A 116 15.69 14.36 -22.65
CA GLY A 116 15.86 15.71 -22.07
C GLY A 116 14.61 16.29 -21.42
N THR A 117 13.57 15.47 -21.20
CA THR A 117 12.35 15.87 -20.48
C THR A 117 12.30 15.25 -19.09
N SER A 118 11.45 15.82 -18.23
CA SER A 118 11.25 15.35 -16.87
C SER A 118 9.78 15.25 -16.51
N VAL A 119 9.45 14.30 -15.63
CA VAL A 119 8.16 14.15 -14.97
C VAL A 119 8.33 14.14 -13.46
N VAL A 120 7.29 14.54 -12.74
CA VAL A 120 7.23 14.43 -11.28
C VAL A 120 6.23 13.35 -10.89
N ILE A 121 6.70 12.36 -10.14
CA ILE A 121 5.86 11.35 -9.50
C ILE A 121 5.70 11.74 -8.03
N GLU A 122 4.48 11.94 -7.58
CA GLU A 122 4.17 12.26 -6.18
C GLU A 122 3.84 10.99 -5.41
N TRP A 123 4.35 10.90 -4.18
CA TRP A 123 4.16 9.75 -3.30
C TRP A 123 3.86 10.24 -1.87
N ASP A 124 2.87 9.65 -1.23
CA ASP A 124 2.38 10.02 0.10
C ASP A 124 3.14 9.32 1.26
N ARG A 125 4.32 8.76 0.96
CA ARG A 125 5.17 8.02 1.91
C ARG A 125 4.55 6.75 2.48
N ARG A 126 3.57 6.16 1.79
CA ARG A 126 3.00 4.86 2.16
C ARG A 126 3.26 3.81 1.09
N ALA A 127 3.55 2.60 1.52
CA ALA A 127 3.50 1.41 0.68
C ALA A 127 2.16 0.71 0.96
N TYR A 128 1.57 0.11 -0.06
CA TYR A 128 0.27 -0.52 0.07
C TYR A 128 0.40 -2.04 0.04
N GLU A 129 -0.32 -2.70 0.95
CA GLU A 129 -0.40 -4.15 0.97
C GLU A 129 -1.85 -4.64 1.12
N PRO A 130 -2.13 -5.89 0.71
CA PRO A 130 -3.46 -6.45 0.84
C PRO A 130 -3.86 -6.61 2.30
N HIS A 131 -5.07 -6.18 2.62
CA HIS A 131 -5.61 -6.24 3.97
C HIS A 131 -7.08 -6.69 3.99
N GLU A 132 -7.43 -7.43 5.05
CA GLU A 132 -8.79 -7.84 5.38
C GLU A 132 -9.32 -6.97 6.52
N ALA A 133 -10.04 -5.92 6.14
CA ALA A 133 -10.66 -4.99 7.07
C ALA A 133 -11.81 -5.67 7.84
N PRO A 134 -11.71 -5.79 9.17
CA PRO A 134 -12.75 -6.43 9.98
C PRO A 134 -14.09 -5.68 9.92
N THR A 135 -15.19 -6.41 10.05
CA THR A 135 -16.56 -5.85 10.01
C THR A 135 -16.81 -4.81 11.10
N GLU A 136 -16.15 -4.94 12.23
CA GLU A 136 -16.19 -4.00 13.35
C GLU A 136 -15.54 -2.65 13.05
N CYS A 137 -14.55 -2.62 12.14
CA CYS A 137 -13.89 -1.38 11.72
C CYS A 137 -14.62 -0.70 10.56
N THR A 138 -15.34 -1.47 9.74
CA THR A 138 -16.01 -0.95 8.53
C THR A 138 -17.51 -0.71 8.71
N GLY A 139 -18.14 -1.37 9.68
CA GLY A 139 -19.60 -1.40 9.82
C GLY A 139 -20.33 -2.17 8.70
N LEU A 140 -19.58 -2.85 7.82
CA LEU A 140 -20.14 -3.65 6.72
C LEU A 140 -20.58 -5.04 7.21
N SER A 141 -21.46 -5.69 6.44
CA SER A 141 -21.96 -7.04 6.77
C SER A 141 -20.96 -8.17 6.46
N ALA A 142 -19.85 -7.85 5.79
CA ALA A 142 -18.80 -8.77 5.40
C ALA A 142 -17.43 -8.09 5.51
N VAL A 143 -16.38 -8.90 5.64
CA VAL A 143 -14.99 -8.43 5.60
C VAL A 143 -14.75 -7.72 4.27
N ALA A 144 -14.11 -6.55 4.33
CA ALA A 144 -13.72 -5.81 3.14
C ALA A 144 -12.26 -6.10 2.82
N HIS A 145 -11.95 -6.37 1.55
CA HIS A 145 -10.58 -6.47 1.08
C HIS A 145 -10.15 -5.10 0.58
N CYS A 146 -9.09 -4.54 1.13
CA CYS A 146 -8.64 -3.18 0.85
C CYS A 146 -7.12 -3.09 0.80
N ALA A 147 -6.62 -2.00 0.21
CA ALA A 147 -5.22 -1.64 0.25
C ALA A 147 -4.95 -0.89 1.55
N LEU A 148 -4.16 -1.48 2.43
CA LEU A 148 -3.71 -0.83 3.66
C LEU A 148 -2.43 -0.05 3.37
N GLY A 149 -2.50 1.27 3.51
CA GLY A 149 -1.33 2.13 3.45
C GLY A 149 -0.52 2.00 4.74
N MET A 150 0.72 1.52 4.61
CA MET A 150 1.69 1.48 5.70
C MET A 150 2.75 2.55 5.46
N ARG A 151 2.97 3.39 6.45
CA ARG A 151 4.01 4.39 6.49
C ARG A 151 5.35 3.73 6.31
N VAL A 152 6.10 4.37 5.45
CA VAL A 152 7.43 3.96 5.11
C VAL A 152 8.41 4.82 5.92
N ASP A 153 9.10 4.19 6.87
CA ASP A 153 9.95 4.88 7.85
C ASP A 153 11.28 5.36 7.27
N ASP A 154 11.60 6.63 7.58
CA ASP A 154 12.81 7.35 7.13
C ASP A 154 14.12 6.62 7.46
N GLY A 155 14.15 5.81 8.52
CA GLY A 155 15.35 5.11 8.98
C GLY A 155 15.64 3.76 8.32
N THR A 156 14.74 3.28 7.46
CA THR A 156 14.80 1.89 6.94
C THR A 156 15.05 1.78 5.44
N ILE A 157 15.01 2.90 4.71
CA ILE A 157 15.21 2.92 3.27
C ILE A 157 16.44 3.73 2.92
N VAL A 158 17.19 3.17 1.97
CA VAL A 158 18.34 3.82 1.35
C VAL A 158 18.25 3.82 -0.18
N GLU A 159 17.25 3.17 -0.75
CA GLU A 159 17.17 2.86 -2.18
C GLU A 159 15.72 2.75 -2.66
N ALA A 160 15.46 3.23 -3.87
CA ALA A 160 14.24 3.03 -4.63
C ALA A 160 14.57 2.52 -6.04
N VAL A 161 13.57 1.95 -6.69
CA VAL A 161 13.68 1.33 -8.00
C VAL A 161 12.54 1.88 -8.86
N LEU A 162 12.89 2.52 -9.97
CA LEU A 162 11.95 2.95 -10.99
C LEU A 162 11.92 1.90 -12.10
N GLU A 163 10.72 1.38 -12.42
CA GLU A 163 10.48 0.59 -13.62
C GLU A 163 10.30 1.51 -14.84
N VAL A 164 10.97 1.16 -15.94
CA VAL A 164 10.94 1.91 -17.20
C VAL A 164 10.73 0.94 -18.34
N CYS A 165 9.83 1.25 -19.28
CA CYS A 165 9.70 0.49 -20.52
C CYS A 165 10.52 1.17 -21.63
N PRO A 166 11.45 0.46 -22.30
CA PRO A 166 12.14 0.98 -23.49
C PRO A 166 11.24 1.00 -24.74
N THR A 167 10.10 0.31 -24.69
CA THR A 167 9.08 0.31 -25.74
C THR A 167 7.71 0.58 -25.15
N GLU A 168 6.79 1.11 -25.97
CA GLU A 168 5.42 1.43 -25.54
C GLU A 168 4.76 0.21 -24.86
N PRO A 169 4.32 0.33 -23.59
CA PRO A 169 3.73 -0.79 -22.87
C PRO A 169 2.34 -1.15 -23.42
N TRP A 170 2.05 -2.44 -23.48
CA TRP A 170 0.74 -2.94 -23.90
C TRP A 170 -0.04 -3.41 -22.66
N GLY A 171 -1.21 -2.82 -22.40
CA GLY A 171 -1.97 -3.15 -21.19
C GLY A 171 -1.40 -2.51 -19.92
N GLY A 172 -0.58 -1.45 -20.03
CA GLY A 172 0.09 -0.81 -18.91
C GLY A 172 1.25 -1.62 -18.31
N GLN A 173 1.63 -2.73 -18.94
CA GLN A 173 2.72 -3.59 -18.50
C GLN A 173 3.95 -3.39 -19.40
N CYS A 174 5.12 -3.22 -18.80
CA CYS A 174 6.38 -3.21 -19.53
C CYS A 174 6.76 -4.63 -19.97
N THR A 175 7.06 -4.83 -21.26
CA THR A 175 7.75 -6.03 -21.73
C THR A 175 8.54 -5.70 -23.02
N PRO A 176 9.88 -5.63 -22.97
CA PRO A 176 10.73 -5.78 -21.79
C PRO A 176 10.58 -4.61 -20.80
N SER A 177 11.03 -4.81 -19.56
CA SER A 177 11.20 -3.75 -18.57
C SER A 177 12.67 -3.60 -18.20
N ASP A 178 13.07 -2.36 -17.94
CA ASP A 178 14.37 -2.00 -17.37
C ASP A 178 14.14 -1.33 -16.01
N GLU A 179 15.13 -1.42 -15.13
CA GLU A 179 15.07 -0.88 -13.78
C GLU A 179 16.16 0.18 -13.57
N VAL A 180 15.76 1.33 -13.05
CA VAL A 180 16.66 2.39 -12.61
C VAL A 180 16.68 2.41 -11.08
N VAL A 181 17.82 2.05 -10.51
CA VAL A 181 18.03 2.02 -9.06
C VAL A 181 18.67 3.33 -8.61
N PHE A 182 18.09 3.99 -7.61
CA PHE A 182 18.57 5.29 -7.12
C PHE A 182 18.42 5.41 -5.60
N PRO A 183 19.31 6.15 -4.93
CA PRO A 183 19.19 6.40 -3.51
C PRO A 183 18.08 7.40 -3.20
N ILE A 184 17.44 7.26 -2.05
CA ILE A 184 16.48 8.24 -1.54
C ILE A 184 16.85 8.69 -0.14
N ASP A 185 16.62 9.98 0.15
CA ASP A 185 16.72 10.55 1.49
C ASP A 185 15.33 11.05 1.90
N LEU A 186 14.67 10.28 2.76
CA LEU A 186 13.32 10.60 3.21
C LEU A 186 13.27 11.81 4.16
N SER A 187 14.41 12.33 4.62
CA SER A 187 14.43 13.62 5.31
C SER A 187 14.25 14.81 4.36
N ALA A 188 14.42 14.60 3.06
CA ALA A 188 14.09 15.57 2.01
C ALA A 188 12.62 15.42 1.55
N SER A 189 12.16 16.38 0.75
CA SER A 189 10.83 16.34 0.11
C SER A 189 10.88 15.78 -1.31
N GLU A 190 12.07 15.53 -1.86
CA GLU A 190 12.24 15.10 -3.24
C GLU A 190 13.54 14.31 -3.46
N ALA A 191 13.56 13.50 -4.51
CA ALA A 191 14.74 12.85 -5.07
C ALA A 191 14.78 13.05 -6.58
N ALA A 192 15.99 13.30 -7.10
CA ALA A 192 16.23 13.30 -8.54
C ALA A 192 16.50 11.86 -9.02
N VAL A 193 15.92 11.49 -10.16
CA VAL A 193 16.07 10.18 -10.79
C VAL A 193 16.50 10.39 -12.22
N GLU A 194 17.68 9.91 -12.58
CA GLU A 194 18.22 10.01 -13.94
C GLU A 194 18.00 8.68 -14.68
N VAL A 195 17.33 8.75 -15.84
CA VAL A 195 17.02 7.61 -16.70
C VAL A 195 17.94 7.66 -17.93
N PRO A 196 18.96 6.78 -18.04
CA PRO A 196 20.10 6.99 -18.95
C PRO A 196 19.99 6.24 -20.30
N PHE A 197 18.79 5.88 -20.75
CA PHE A 197 18.58 4.99 -21.92
C PHE A 197 18.67 5.72 -23.28
#